data_AF-A0A7J4PPE9-F1
#
_entry.id   AF-A0A7J4PPE9-F1
#
_cell.length_a   1.000
_cell.length_b   1.000
_cell.length_c   1.000
_cell.angle_alpha   90.00
_cell.angle_beta   90.00
_cell.angle_gamma   90.00
#
_symmetry.space_group_name_H-M   'P 1'
#
loop_
_entity.id
_entity.type
_entity.pdbx_description
1 polymer ?
#
loop_
_entity_poly.entity_id
_entity_poly.type
_entity_poly.pdbx_seq_one_letter_code
_entity_poly.pdbx_strand_id
1 'polypeptide(L)' 'MISHWIEHNESHNKSFVEWAQKAKKDGFLDAAEEILEAAKKVEEANEHLARAKEGLFHLD' A
#
# COMPACT_ATOMS: atom_id res chain seq x y z
N MET A 1 5.96 -11.44 12.03
CA MET A 1 4.61 -11.50 11.44
C MET A 1 4.14 -10.14 10.94
N ILE A 2 3.93 -9.12 11.80
CA ILE A 2 3.44 -7.79 11.34
C ILE A 2 4.42 -7.10 10.37
N SER A 3 5.73 -7.09 10.66
CA SER A 3 6.73 -6.51 9.74
C SER A 3 6.71 -7.15 8.35
N HIS A 4 6.46 -8.47 8.27
CA HIS A 4 6.39 -9.18 6.99
C HIS A 4 5.19 -8.73 6.15
N TRP A 5 4.04 -8.47 6.80
CA TRP A 5 2.86 -7.94 6.11
C TRP A 5 3.07 -6.49 5.64
N ILE A 6 3.77 -5.66 6.42
CA ILE A 6 4.14 -4.30 6.00
C ILE A 6 5.01 -4.35 4.74
N GLU A 7 6.08 -5.16 4.74
CA GLU A 7 6.97 -5.35 3.60
C GLU A 7 6.23 -5.91 2.37
N HIS A 8 5.32 -6.86 2.58
CA HIS A 8 4.51 -7.43 1.49
C HIS A 8 3.58 -6.39 0.86
N ASN A 9 2.94 -5.57 1.68
CA ASN A 9 2.08 -4.48 1.23
C ASN A 9 2.86 -3.41 0.46
N GLU A 10 4.09 -3.09 0.87
CA GLU A 10 4.98 -2.20 0.11
C GLU A 10 5.31 -2.76 -1.27
N SER A 11 5.49 -4.09 -1.39
CA SER A 11 5.67 -4.75 -2.68
C SER A 11 4.43 -4.62 -3.57
N HIS A 12 3.23 -4.82 -3.03
CA HIS A 12 1.97 -4.64 -3.77
C HIS A 12 1.77 -3.19 -4.21
N ASN A 13 2.08 -2.21 -3.36
CA ASN A 13 1.96 -0.80 -3.70
C ASN A 13 2.81 -0.42 -4.91
N LYS A 14 4.03 -0.95 -5.03
CA LYS A 14 4.87 -0.74 -6.22
C LYS A 14 4.18 -1.25 -7.48
N SER A 15 3.62 -2.46 -7.44
CA SER A 15 2.88 -3.04 -8.57
C SER A 15 1.62 -2.25 -8.91
N PHE A 16 0.89 -1.75 -7.90
CA PHE A 16 -0.31 -0.92 -8.14
C PHE A 16 0.05 0.38 -8.83
N VAL A 17 1.11 1.07 -8.40
CA VAL A 17 1.58 2.30 -9.05
C VAL A 17 1.99 2.03 -10.50
N GLU A 18 2.68 0.93 -10.78
CA GLU A 18 3.03 0.54 -12.16
C GLU A 18 1.78 0.29 -13.02
N TRP A 19 0.76 -0.39 -12.49
CA TRP A 19 -0.49 -0.63 -13.20
C TRP A 19 -1.29 0.64 -13.43
N ALA A 20 -1.34 1.55 -12.46
CA ALA A 20 -1.97 2.85 -12.61
C ALA A 20 -1.28 3.68 -13.71
N GLN A 21 0.06 3.69 -13.74
CA GLN A 21 0.82 4.36 -14.80
C GLN A 21 0.51 3.78 -16.18
N LYS A 22 0.42 2.46 -16.29
CA LYS A 22 0.04 1.79 -17.55
C LYS A 22 -1.39 2.14 -17.96
N ALA A 23 -2.35 2.05 -17.05
CA ALA A 23 -3.75 2.40 -17.29
C ALA A 23 -3.89 3.86 -17.75
N LYS A 24 -3.15 4.78 -17.10
CA LYS A 24 -3.10 6.20 -17.48
C LYS A 24 -2.53 6.40 -18.88
N LYS A 25 -1.45 5.69 -19.23
CA LYS A 25 -0.84 5.76 -20.57
C LYS A 25 -1.79 5.26 -21.66
N ASP A 26 -2.60 4.26 -21.35
CA ASP A 26 -3.57 3.65 -22.26
C ASP A 26 -4.91 4.42 -22.31
N GLY A 27 -5.02 5.55 -21.58
CA GLY A 27 -6.18 6.45 -21.59
C GLY A 27 -7.28 6.09 -20.58
N PHE A 28 -7.08 5.07 -19.75
CA PHE A 28 -8.02 4.66 -18.70
C PHE A 28 -7.79 5.46 -17.41
N LEU A 29 -8.15 6.75 -17.43
CA LEU A 29 -7.88 7.67 -16.32
C LEU A 29 -8.61 7.25 -15.03
N ASP A 30 -9.91 6.97 -15.09
CA ASP A 30 -10.70 6.56 -13.91
C ASP A 30 -10.14 5.29 -13.27
N ALA A 31 -9.77 4.29 -14.08
CA ALA A 31 -9.17 3.05 -13.57
C ALA A 31 -7.79 3.30 -12.95
N ALA A 32 -6.99 4.21 -13.52
CA ALA A 32 -5.72 4.59 -12.93
C ALA A 32 -5.90 5.28 -11.57
N GLU A 33 -6.91 6.13 -11.42
CA GLU A 33 -7.25 6.79 -10.16
C GLU A 33 -7.68 5.79 -9.09
N GLU A 34 -8.56 4.85 -9.42
CA GLU A 34 -9.00 3.80 -8.49
C GLU A 34 -7.84 2.90 -8.03
N ILE A 35 -6.90 2.56 -8.93
CA ILE A 35 -5.71 1.78 -8.58
C ILE A 35 -4.78 2.58 -7.64
N LEU A 36 -4.64 3.89 -7.86
CA LEU A 36 -3.85 4.75 -6.97
C LEU A 36 -4.50 4.89 -5.59
N GLU A 37 -5.83 5.00 -5.53
CA GLU A 37 -6.54 5.03 -4.24
C GLU A 37 -6.39 3.70 -3.50
N ALA A 38 -6.41 2.57 -4.22
CA ALA A 38 -6.11 1.26 -3.61
C ALA A 38 -4.69 1.21 -3.01
N ALA A 39 -3.68 1.74 -3.71
CA ALA A 39 -2.30 1.81 -3.20
C ALA A 39 -2.21 2.68 -1.93
N LYS A 40 -2.90 3.82 -1.93
CA LYS A 40 -2.98 4.69 -0.75
C LYS A 40 -3.63 4.01 0.44
N LYS A 41 -4.73 3.27 0.22
CA LYS A 41 -5.41 2.52 1.30
C LYS A 41 -4.52 1.43 1.91
N VAL A 42 -3.69 0.79 1.10
CA VAL A 42 -2.69 -0.18 1.58
C VAL A 42 -1.57 0.51 2.37
N GLU A 43 -1.16 1.72 1.97
CA GLU A 43 -0.21 2.52 2.74
C GLU A 43 -0.80 2.96 4.11
N GLU A 44 -2.04 3.43 4.13
CA GLU A 44 -2.78 3.72 5.37
C GLU A 44 -2.85 2.48 6.29
N ALA A 45 -3.11 1.29 5.72
CA ALA A 45 -3.09 0.04 6.47
C ALA A 45 -1.71 -0.26 7.07
N ASN A 46 -0.63 0.01 6.33
CA ASN A 46 0.74 -0.13 6.83
C ASN A 46 1.05 0.79 8.01
N GLU A 47 0.53 2.02 8.01
CA GLU A 47 0.69 2.92 9.18
C GLU A 47 0.03 2.35 10.43
N HIS A 48 -1.18 1.78 10.30
CA HIS A 48 -1.85 1.12 11.41
C HIS A 48 -1.08 -0.09 11.91
N LEU A 49 -0.53 -0.90 11.00
CA LEU A 49 0.32 -2.04 11.34
C LEU A 49 1.63 -1.60 12.01
N ALA A 50 2.23 -0.49 11.59
CA ALA A 50 3.42 0.07 12.20
C ALA A 50 3.15 0.52 13.65
N ARG A 51 2.05 1.25 13.88
CA ARG A 51 1.61 1.62 15.24
C ARG A 51 1.31 0.40 16.11
N ALA A 52 0.67 -0.63 15.55
CA ALA A 52 0.41 -1.88 16.27
C ALA A 52 1.71 -2.60 16.63
N LYS A 53 2.68 -2.64 15.72
CA LYS A 53 4.03 -3.17 15.98
C LYS A 53 4.68 -2.38 17.12
N GLU A 54 4.70 -1.05 17.07
CA GLU A 54 5.27 -0.23 18.14
C GLU A 54 4.60 -0.51 19.49
N GLY A 55 3.27 -0.53 19.56
CA GLY A 55 2.54 -0.81 20.80
C GLY A 55 2.77 -2.21 21.38
N LEU A 56 3.02 -3.22 20.53
CA LEU A 56 3.34 -4.57 20.96
C LEU A 56 4.79 -4.71 21.48
N PHE A 57 5.72 -3.87 21.00
CA PHE A 57 7.14 -3.93 21.33
C PHE A 57 7.64 -2.74 22.19
N HIS A 58 6.74 -1.84 22.62
CA HIS A 58 6.98 -0.83 23.67
C HIS A 58 6.60 -1.33 25.07
N LEU A 59 6.18 -2.59 25.20
CA LEU A 59 5.94 -3.28 26.46
C LEU A 59 7.18 -4.12 26.83
N ASP A 60 8.32 -3.47 27.03
CA ASP A 60 9.49 -4.03 27.71
C ASP A 60 10.03 -3.00 28.72
#